data_AF-A0AA42T056-F1
#
_entry.id   AF-A0AA42T056-F1
#
_cell.length_a   1.000
_cell.length_b   1.000
_cell.length_c   1.000
_cell.angle_alpha   90.00
_cell.angle_beta   90.00
_cell.angle_gamma   90.00
#
_symmetry.space_group_name_H-M   'P 1'
#
loop_
_entity.id
_entity.type
_entity.pdbx_description
1 polymer ?
#
loop_
_entity_poly.entity_id
_entity_poly.type
_entity_poly.pdbx_seq_one_letter_code
_entity_poly.pdbx_strand_id
1 'polypeptide(L)' 'MPEIQDGGPAFPNPHAEELQGMSLRDYFSAGVMQAVITSTTVDLKPEYIAKVSYLVADAMLVARQSTP' A
#
# COMPACT_ATOMS: atom_id res chain seq x y z
N MET A 1 -21.20 -2.97 1.18
CA MET A 1 -19.79 -3.21 1.56
C MET A 1 -19.04 -1.92 1.25
N PRO A 2 -18.26 -1.35 2.17
CA PRO A 2 -17.52 -0.13 1.87
C PRO A 2 -16.54 -0.42 0.73
N GLU A 3 -16.50 0.49 -0.24
CA GLU A 3 -15.59 0.43 -1.38
C GLU A 3 -14.16 0.60 -0.86
N ILE A 4 -13.29 -0.36 -1.14
CA ILE A 4 -11.89 -0.29 -0.75
C ILE A 4 -11.22 0.72 -1.67
N GLN A 5 -10.73 1.83 -1.12
CA GLN A 5 -9.94 2.81 -1.87
C GLN A 5 -8.50 2.27 -2.03
N ASP A 6 -8.29 1.38 -2.98
CA ASP A 6 -7.01 0.71 -3.22
C ASP A 6 -6.08 1.46 -4.20
N GLY A 7 -6.59 2.52 -4.82
CA GLY A 7 -5.85 3.36 -5.78
C GLY A 7 -5.70 2.76 -7.18
N GLY A 8 -6.39 1.65 -7.47
CA GLY A 8 -6.29 0.89 -8.71
C GLY A 8 -5.06 -0.04 -8.75
N PRO A 9 -4.75 -0.63 -9.91
CA PRO A 9 -3.59 -1.49 -10.05
C PRO A 9 -2.26 -0.76 -9.80
N ALA A 10 -1.31 -1.40 -9.12
CA ALA A 10 0.01 -0.81 -8.89
C ALA A 10 0.77 -0.56 -10.20
N PHE A 11 0.59 -1.45 -11.18
CA PHE A 11 1.25 -1.40 -12.49
C PHE A 11 0.22 -1.60 -13.61
N PRO A 12 -0.61 -0.58 -13.92
CA PRO A 12 -1.71 -0.71 -14.88
C PRO A 12 -1.23 -1.17 -16.26
N ASN A 13 -1.87 -2.21 -16.80
CA ASN A 13 -1.67 -2.67 -18.17
C ASN A 13 -3.02 -2.75 -18.91
N PRO A 14 -3.31 -1.83 -19.85
CA PRO A 14 -4.57 -1.80 -20.59
C PRO A 14 -4.85 -3.06 -21.42
N HIS A 15 -3.83 -3.84 -21.76
CA HIS A 15 -3.97 -5.05 -22.57
C HIS A 15 -4.12 -6.32 -21.71
N ALA A 16 -4.07 -6.18 -20.39
CA ALA A 16 -4.08 -7.29 -19.44
C ALA A 16 -4.77 -6.87 -18.13
N GLU A 17 -5.98 -6.33 -18.22
CA GLU A 17 -6.77 -5.90 -17.06
C GLU A 17 -7.07 -7.06 -16.09
N GLU A 18 -7.15 -8.29 -16.60
CA GLU A 18 -7.35 -9.49 -15.78
C GLU A 18 -6.09 -9.96 -15.05
N LEU A 19 -4.92 -9.41 -15.37
CA LEU A 19 -3.61 -9.79 -14.80
C LEU A 19 -3.04 -8.75 -13.84
N GLN A 20 -3.89 -7.86 -13.31
CA GLN A 20 -3.49 -6.85 -12.33
C GLN A 20 -3.33 -7.51 -10.95
N GLY A 21 -2.14 -8.06 -10.68
CA GLY A 21 -1.87 -8.91 -9.51
C GLY A 21 -1.76 -8.21 -8.15
N MET A 22 -1.71 -6.87 -8.08
CA MET A 22 -1.71 -6.11 -6.82
C MET A 22 -2.24 -4.68 -7.02
N SER A 23 -2.82 -4.11 -5.97
CA SER A 23 -3.24 -2.70 -5.96
C SER A 23 -2.09 -1.75 -5.62
N LEU A 24 -2.23 -0.46 -5.94
CA LEU A 24 -1.25 0.56 -5.58
C LEU A 24 -1.11 0.69 -4.05
N ARG A 25 -2.21 0.49 -3.32
CA ARG A 25 -2.21 0.39 -1.86
C ARG A 25 -1.29 -0.73 -1.37
N ASP A 26 -1.39 -1.92 -1.97
CA ASP A 26 -0.56 -3.07 -1.61
C ASP A 26 0.92 -2.76 -1.88
N TYR A 27 1.22 -2.13 -3.02
CA TYR A 27 2.57 -1.73 -3.37
C TYR A 27 3.19 -0.73 -2.38
N PHE A 28 2.45 0.32 -1.99
CA PHE A 28 2.92 1.26 -0.96
C PHE A 28 3.10 0.58 0.40
N SER A 29 2.16 -0.28 0.78
CA SER A 29 2.25 -1.02 2.04
C SER A 29 3.50 -1.92 2.07
N ALA A 30 3.87 -2.55 0.95
CA ALA A 30 5.07 -3.38 0.86
C ALA A 30 6.36 -2.58 1.11
N GLY A 31 6.44 -1.36 0.59
CA GLY A 31 7.59 -0.47 0.83
C GLY A 31 7.73 -0.08 2.31
N VAL A 32 6.62 0.21 2.98
CA VAL A 32 6.60 0.55 4.41
C VAL A 32 6.95 -0.68 5.26
N MET A 33 6.37 -1.84 4.94
CA MET A 33 6.66 -3.11 5.60
C MET A 33 8.16 -3.44 5.49
N GLN A 34 8.75 -3.29 4.31
CA GLN A 34 10.18 -3.51 4.10
C GLN A 34 11.01 -2.61 5.01
N ALA A 35 10.72 -1.30 5.04
CA ALA A 35 11.45 -0.35 5.88
C ALA A 35 11.37 -0.72 7.37
N VAL A 36 10.17 -1.09 7.85
CA VAL A 36 9.95 -1.49 9.25
C VAL A 36 10.70 -2.78 9.60
N ILE A 37 10.61 -3.82 8.76
CA ILE A 37 11.25 -5.13 9.00
C ILE A 37 12.78 -5.00 9.00
N THR A 38 13.34 -4.13 8.17
CA THR A 38 14.80 -3.93 8.10
C THR A 38 15.35 -2.97 9.15
N SER A 39 14.49 -2.33 9.95
CA SER A 39 14.93 -1.39 10.98
C SER A 39 15.55 -2.13 12.16
N THR A 40 16.72 -1.67 12.62
CA THR A 40 17.39 -2.21 13.81
C THR A 40 16.84 -1.63 15.12
N THR A 41 15.94 -0.65 15.05
CA THR A 41 15.42 0.09 16.22
C THR A 41 13.94 -0.13 16.45
N VAL A 42 13.24 -0.83 15.55
CA VAL A 42 11.80 -1.06 15.64
C VAL A 42 11.53 -2.51 16.01
N ASP A 43 10.92 -2.71 17.18
CA ASP A 43 10.45 -4.02 17.65
C ASP A 43 8.92 -4.03 17.68
N LEU A 44 8.32 -4.39 16.54
CA LEU A 44 6.87 -4.48 16.37
C LEU A 44 6.48 -5.91 16.01
N LYS A 45 5.38 -6.38 16.61
CA LYS A 45 4.78 -7.64 16.19
C LYS A 45 4.23 -7.53 14.76
N PRO A 46 4.18 -8.63 13.99
CA PRO A 46 3.74 -8.63 12.59
C PRO A 46 2.38 -7.96 12.36
N GLU A 47 1.44 -8.08 13.29
CA GLU A 47 0.11 -7.49 13.17
C GLU A 47 0.15 -5.96 13.17
N TYR A 48 1.08 -5.37 13.93
CA TYR A 48 1.30 -3.92 13.95
C TYR A 48 2.03 -3.44 12.71
N ILE A 49 2.98 -4.23 12.19
CA ILE A 49 3.68 -3.93 10.93
C ILE A 49 2.67 -3.88 9.78
N ALA A 50 1.78 -4.86 9.68
CA ALA A 50 0.73 -4.87 8.66
C ALA A 50 -0.18 -3.64 8.81
N LYS A 51 -0.63 -3.32 10.02
CA LYS A 51 -1.50 -2.18 10.29
C LYS A 51 -0.84 -0.85 9.91
N VAL A 52 0.39 -0.60 10.35
CA VAL A 52 1.07 0.68 10.04
C VAL A 52 1.38 0.80 8.55
N SER A 53 1.72 -0.31 7.88
CA SER A 53 2.00 -0.32 6.45
C SER A 53 0.79 0.11 5.63
N TYR A 54 -0.40 -0.40 5.95
CA TYR A 54 -1.63 0.03 5.29
C TYR A 54 -2.06 1.46 5.67
N LEU A 55 -1.85 1.90 6.91
CA LEU A 55 -2.15 3.28 7.31
C LEU A 55 -1.31 4.30 6.53
N VAL A 56 -0.02 4.01 6.33
CA VAL A 56 0.85 4.88 5.53
C VAL A 56 0.46 4.83 4.06
N ALA A 57 0.13 3.64 3.52
CA ALA A 57 -0.37 3.51 2.15
C ALA A 57 -1.65 4.33 1.91
N ASP A 58 -2.60 4.30 2.83
CA ASP A 58 -3.84 5.07 2.78
C ASP A 58 -3.54 6.59 2.78
N ALA A 59 -2.60 7.04 3.61
CA ALA A 59 -2.16 8.43 3.64
C ALA A 59 -1.52 8.88 2.30
N MET A 60 -0.75 8.01 1.64
CA MET A 60 -0.16 8.29 0.33
C MET A 60 -1.23 8.43 -0.77
N LEU A 61 -2.28 7.60 -0.73
CA LEU A 61 -3.39 7.69 -1.68
C LEU A 61 -4.16 9.01 -1.51
N VAL A 62 -4.44 9.42 -0.28
CA VAL A 62 -5.07 10.72 0.02
C VAL A 62 -4.22 11.89 -0.47
N ALA A 63 -2.90 11.85 -0.23
CA ALA A 63 -1.97 12.87 -0.70
C ALA A 63 -1.97 12.99 -2.24
N ARG A 64 -2.08 11.85 -2.95
CA ARG A 64 -2.19 11.82 -4.41
C ARG A 64 -3.45 12.51 -4.91
N GLN A 65 -4.60 12.25 -4.29
CA GLN A 65 -5.88 12.86 -4.66
C GLN A 65 -5.92 14.36 -4.39
N SER A 66 -5.10 14.83 -3.45
CA SER A 66 -5.04 16.24 -3.05
C SER A 66 -4.10 17.09 -3.93
N THR A 67 -3.45 16.48 -4.93
CA THR A 67 -2.57 17.18 -5.88
C THR A 67 -3.38 17.57 -7.13
N PRO A 68 -3.42 18.85 -7.54
CA PRO A 68 -4.22 19.33 -8.68
C PRO A 68 -3.80 18.76 -10.04
#